data_AF-A0A9X4XQN2-F1
#
_entry.id   AF-A0A9X4XQN2-F1
#
_cell.length_a   1.000
_cell.length_b   1.000
_cell.length_c   1.000
_cell.angle_alpha   90.00
_cell.angle_beta   90.00
_cell.angle_gamma   90.00
#
_symmetry.space_group_name_H-M   'P 1'
#
loop_
_entity.id
_entity.type
_entity.pdbx_description
1 polymer ?
#
loop_
_entity_poly.entity_id
_entity_poly.type
_entity_poly.pdbx_seq_one_letter_code
_entity_poly.pdbx_strand_id
1 'polypeptide(L)'
;MGLVKAVRIDSSGERPVQPSEPLDLSMRLAALDSPDAAERRRAVRDLAAEPDAVPALCARLIEERNLSVRTALFTTLIRLRSPAVVAGLLPLLRLDDANLRNEAIDALQDMPEEVGPFVETLLGDHDSDVRILAIQLLSTLAHPDAPRWLVGVVDTDSHVNVCAAATDCLAEVGGPEAIGPLRRLARRFAEERFVAFAVDMAIRRIEGR
;
A
#
# COMPACT_ATOMS: atom_id res chain seq x y z
N MET A 1 -68.42 -6.75 12.48
CA MET A 1 -67.95 -8.07 12.92
C MET A 1 -66.80 -8.49 12.02
N GLY A 2 -65.55 -8.18 12.39
CA GLY A 2 -64.35 -8.55 11.64
C GLY A 2 -63.23 -8.84 12.63
N LEU A 3 -62.79 -10.09 12.68
CA LEU A 3 -61.93 -10.68 13.71
C LEU A 3 -60.52 -10.07 13.68
N VAL A 4 -60.08 -9.55 14.83
CA VAL A 4 -58.69 -9.15 15.10
C VAL A 4 -57.87 -10.43 15.28
N LYS A 5 -56.91 -10.68 14.37
CA LYS A 5 -55.94 -11.78 14.52
C LYS A 5 -55.02 -11.48 15.70
N ALA A 6 -55.11 -12.31 16.73
CA ALA A 6 -54.21 -12.29 17.88
C ALA A 6 -52.80 -12.69 17.46
N VAL A 7 -51.83 -11.81 17.71
CA VAL A 7 -50.40 -12.12 17.67
C VAL A 7 -50.12 -13.07 18.83
N ARG A 8 -49.64 -14.28 18.54
CA ARG A 8 -49.17 -15.22 19.57
C ARG A 8 -47.84 -14.70 20.11
N ILE A 9 -47.82 -14.36 21.40
CA ILE A 9 -46.62 -14.04 22.18
C ILE A 9 -46.11 -15.39 22.72
N ASP A 10 -44.84 -15.72 22.49
CA ASP A 10 -44.21 -16.86 23.15
C ASP A 10 -44.02 -16.60 24.65
N SER A 11 -43.89 -17.67 25.43
CA SER A 11 -43.86 -17.64 26.89
C SER A 11 -42.53 -17.17 27.51
N SER A 12 -41.63 -16.57 26.74
CA SER A 12 -40.33 -16.09 27.23
C SER A 12 -40.25 -14.57 27.42
N GLY A 13 -41.21 -13.79 26.93
CA GLY A 13 -41.23 -12.32 27.11
C GLY A 13 -40.07 -11.56 26.45
N GLU A 14 -39.15 -12.26 25.78
CA GLU A 14 -38.08 -11.67 24.99
C GLU A 14 -38.56 -11.56 23.54
N ARG A 15 -38.53 -10.33 23.00
CA ARG A 15 -38.74 -10.14 21.57
C ARG A 15 -37.67 -10.97 20.84
N PRO A 16 -38.02 -11.74 19.80
CA PRO A 16 -37.01 -12.38 18.97
C PRO A 16 -36.05 -11.29 18.50
N VAL A 17 -34.77 -11.42 18.85
CA VAL A 17 -33.71 -10.55 18.36
C VAL A 17 -33.74 -10.71 16.85
N GLN A 18 -34.31 -9.70 16.17
CA GLN A 18 -34.30 -9.71 14.72
C GLN A 18 -32.83 -9.75 14.27
N PRO A 19 -32.49 -10.55 13.26
CA PRO A 19 -31.18 -10.45 12.62
C PRO A 19 -31.04 -8.98 12.23
N SER A 20 -30.05 -8.27 12.78
CA SER A 20 -29.80 -6.88 12.44
C SER A 20 -29.71 -6.79 10.92
N GLU A 21 -30.65 -6.07 10.29
CA GLU A 21 -30.59 -5.79 8.86
C GLU A 21 -29.19 -5.24 8.55
N PRO A 22 -28.55 -5.68 7.44
CA PRO A 22 -27.27 -5.11 7.05
C PRO A 22 -27.47 -3.59 6.96
N LEU A 23 -26.72 -2.84 7.79
CA LEU A 23 -26.77 -1.39 7.80
C LEU A 23 -26.64 -0.89 6.35
N ASP A 24 -27.51 0.05 5.94
CA ASP A 24 -27.39 0.71 4.64
C ASP A 24 -25.95 1.22 4.47
N LEU A 25 -25.38 1.14 3.25
CA LEU A 25 -24.00 1.53 2.98
C LEU A 25 -23.74 2.95 3.50
N SER A 26 -24.70 3.86 3.33
CA SER A 26 -24.68 5.22 3.87
C SER A 26 -24.47 5.26 5.38
N MET A 27 -25.16 4.38 6.13
CA MET A 27 -25.04 4.28 7.59
C MET A 27 -23.67 3.71 8.00
N ARG A 28 -23.18 2.69 7.28
CA ARG A 28 -21.84 2.12 7.53
C ARG A 28 -20.74 3.14 7.28
N LEU A 29 -20.85 3.92 6.20
CA LEU A 29 -19.93 5.01 5.90
C LEU A 29 -19.97 6.10 6.98
N ALA A 30 -21.16 6.52 7.41
CA ALA A 30 -21.31 7.51 8.48
C ALA A 30 -20.70 7.02 9.82
N ALA A 31 -20.79 5.73 10.11
CA ALA A 31 -20.23 5.14 11.33
C ALA A 31 -18.69 5.13 11.36
N LEU A 32 -18.01 5.40 10.23
CA LEU A 32 -16.56 5.64 10.22
C LEU A 32 -16.19 6.89 11.02
N ASP A 33 -17.08 7.85 11.21
CA ASP A 33 -16.80 9.09 11.96
C ASP A 33 -17.36 9.05 13.40
N SER A 34 -17.80 7.88 13.87
CA SER A 34 -18.27 7.72 15.26
C SER A 34 -17.18 8.13 16.26
N PRO A 35 -17.51 8.84 17.35
CA PRO A 35 -16.55 9.10 18.42
C PRO A 35 -16.06 7.80 19.09
N ASP A 36 -16.85 6.72 19.07
CA ASP A 36 -16.48 5.42 19.61
C ASP A 36 -15.59 4.63 18.63
N ALA A 37 -14.36 4.34 19.03
CA ALA A 37 -13.44 3.52 18.26
C ALA A 37 -13.95 2.09 18.00
N ALA A 38 -14.76 1.52 18.90
CA ALA A 38 -15.34 0.21 18.70
C ALA A 38 -16.38 0.21 17.56
N GLU A 39 -17.19 1.27 17.46
CA GLU A 39 -18.14 1.48 16.36
C GLU A 39 -17.41 1.73 15.04
N ARG A 40 -16.40 2.63 15.01
CA ARG A 40 -15.59 2.84 13.80
C ARG A 40 -14.97 1.55 13.30
N ARG A 41 -14.36 0.77 14.20
CA ARG A 41 -13.74 -0.53 13.85
C ARG A 41 -14.76 -1.54 13.33
N ARG A 42 -15.99 -1.52 13.84
CA ARG A 42 -17.09 -2.35 13.33
C ARG A 42 -17.47 -1.89 11.93
N ALA A 43 -17.70 -0.60 11.73
CA ALA A 43 -18.02 -0.01 10.43
C ALA A 43 -16.98 -0.38 9.36
N VAL A 44 -15.68 -0.25 9.68
CA VAL A 44 -14.58 -0.67 8.79
C VAL A 44 -14.71 -2.14 8.38
N ARG A 45 -14.99 -3.05 9.33
CA ARG A 45 -15.18 -4.48 9.02
C ARG A 45 -16.44 -4.73 8.21
N ASP A 46 -17.50 -3.97 8.42
CA ASP A 46 -18.75 -4.12 7.69
C ASP A 46 -18.64 -3.60 6.24
N LEU A 47 -17.61 -2.81 5.93
CA LEU A 47 -17.25 -2.32 4.58
C LEU A 47 -16.26 -3.24 3.86
N ALA A 48 -16.01 -4.44 4.40
CA ALA A 48 -15.06 -5.44 3.92
C ALA A 48 -15.13 -5.81 2.44
N ALA A 49 -16.33 -5.74 1.87
CA ALA A 49 -16.68 -6.22 0.55
C ALA A 49 -17.32 -5.10 -0.29
N GLU A 50 -17.07 -3.84 0.08
CA GLU A 50 -17.66 -2.66 -0.54
C GLU A 50 -16.55 -1.83 -1.21
N PRO A 51 -16.24 -2.08 -2.51
CA PRO A 51 -15.21 -1.32 -3.22
C PRO A 51 -15.46 0.19 -3.24
N ASP A 52 -16.74 0.59 -3.27
CA ASP A 52 -17.16 1.99 -3.25
C ASP A 52 -16.80 2.71 -1.93
N ALA A 53 -16.47 1.96 -0.88
CA ALA A 53 -16.05 2.50 0.41
C ALA A 53 -14.56 2.87 0.47
N VAL A 54 -13.75 2.45 -0.52
CA VAL A 54 -12.29 2.69 -0.51
C VAL A 54 -11.93 4.16 -0.26
N PRO A 55 -12.53 5.17 -0.93
CA PRO A 55 -12.20 6.56 -0.67
C PRO A 55 -12.45 6.98 0.78
N ALA A 56 -13.55 6.53 1.39
CA ALA A 56 -13.90 6.85 2.77
C ALA A 56 -12.97 6.15 3.77
N LEU A 57 -12.60 4.89 3.51
CA LEU A 57 -11.63 4.15 4.31
C LEU A 57 -10.25 4.81 4.29
N CYS A 58 -9.76 5.24 3.12
CA CYS A 58 -8.50 5.96 2.97
C CYS A 58 -8.54 7.33 3.66
N ALA A 59 -9.64 8.08 3.54
CA ALA A 59 -9.81 9.36 4.24
C ALA A 59 -9.77 9.17 5.77
N ARG A 60 -10.50 8.18 6.29
CA ARG A 60 -10.52 7.87 7.72
C ARG A 60 -9.14 7.46 8.24
N LEU A 61 -8.35 6.74 7.43
CA LEU A 61 -7.02 6.26 7.77
C LEU A 61 -6.04 7.39 8.10
N ILE A 62 -6.09 8.50 7.36
CA ILE A 62 -5.21 9.66 7.56
C ILE A 62 -5.40 10.30 8.95
N GLU A 63 -6.63 10.23 9.45
CA GLU A 63 -7.00 10.89 10.70
C GLU A 63 -7.12 9.92 11.90
N GLU A 64 -7.03 8.61 11.68
CA GLU A 64 -7.27 7.60 12.72
C GLU A 64 -6.09 7.47 13.69
N ARG A 65 -6.36 7.77 14.96
CA ARG A 65 -5.37 7.70 16.05
C ARG A 65 -5.45 6.41 16.85
N ASN A 66 -6.58 5.71 16.79
CA ASN A 66 -6.77 4.44 17.48
C ASN A 66 -6.12 3.31 16.67
N LEU A 67 -5.06 2.71 17.23
CA LEU A 67 -4.31 1.63 16.57
C LEU A 67 -5.21 0.46 16.16
N SER A 68 -6.20 0.08 16.98
CA SER A 68 -7.08 -1.05 16.67
C SER A 68 -7.99 -0.78 15.45
N VAL A 69 -8.43 0.47 15.27
CA VAL A 69 -9.19 0.88 14.08
C VAL A 69 -8.26 0.96 12.87
N ARG A 70 -7.05 1.53 13.04
CA ARG A 70 -6.04 1.64 11.98
C ARG A 70 -5.65 0.29 11.40
N THR A 71 -5.37 -0.70 12.26
CA THR A 71 -5.11 -2.08 11.82
C THR A 71 -6.30 -2.64 11.03
N ALA A 72 -7.54 -2.40 11.48
CA ALA A 72 -8.73 -2.87 10.77
C ALA A 72 -8.89 -2.19 9.39
N LEU A 73 -8.52 -0.90 9.27
CA LEU A 73 -8.53 -0.16 8.02
C LEU A 73 -7.56 -0.77 7.02
N PHE A 74 -6.28 -0.94 7.40
CA PHE A 74 -5.29 -1.58 6.54
C PHE A 74 -5.69 -3.00 6.14
N THR A 75 -6.11 -3.83 7.10
CA THR A 75 -6.57 -5.20 6.82
C THR A 75 -7.74 -5.20 5.82
N THR A 76 -8.65 -4.24 5.94
CA THR A 76 -9.81 -4.14 5.04
C THR A 76 -9.40 -3.67 3.64
N LEU A 77 -8.54 -2.66 3.54
CA LEU A 77 -8.02 -2.14 2.29
C LEU A 77 -7.21 -3.22 1.54
N ILE A 78 -6.33 -3.96 2.24
CA ILE A 78 -5.56 -5.07 1.67
C ILE A 78 -6.50 -6.19 1.17
N ARG A 79 -7.59 -6.47 1.89
CA ARG A 79 -8.58 -7.47 1.44
C ARG A 79 -9.37 -7.01 0.21
N LEU A 80 -9.70 -5.72 0.12
CA LEU A 80 -10.41 -5.15 -1.03
C LEU A 80 -9.55 -5.18 -2.29
N ARG A 81 -8.21 -5.11 -2.16
CA ARG A 81 -7.21 -5.35 -3.20
C ARG A 81 -7.63 -4.86 -4.58
N SER A 82 -7.50 -3.55 -4.81
CA SER A 82 -7.84 -2.95 -6.10
C SER A 82 -6.92 -1.79 -6.45
N PRO A 83 -6.84 -1.38 -7.73
CA PRO A 83 -6.12 -0.18 -8.13
C PRO A 83 -6.58 1.08 -7.39
N ALA A 84 -7.87 1.14 -7.00
CA ALA A 84 -8.39 2.25 -6.20
C ALA A 84 -7.79 2.29 -4.79
N VAL A 85 -7.55 1.12 -4.18
CA VAL A 85 -6.86 1.03 -2.88
C VAL A 85 -5.44 1.54 -3.02
N VAL A 86 -4.70 1.08 -4.04
CA VAL A 86 -3.33 1.55 -4.29
C VAL A 86 -3.31 3.06 -4.47
N ALA A 87 -4.14 3.60 -5.36
CA ALA A 87 -4.24 5.04 -5.59
C ALA A 87 -4.57 5.83 -4.32
N GLY A 88 -5.42 5.28 -3.44
CA GLY A 88 -5.73 5.88 -2.14
C GLY A 88 -4.60 5.78 -1.12
N LEU A 89 -3.71 4.79 -1.23
CA LEU A 89 -2.57 4.60 -0.33
C LEU A 89 -1.32 5.40 -0.74
N LEU A 90 -1.10 5.67 -2.03
CA LEU A 90 0.09 6.41 -2.49
C LEU A 90 0.29 7.78 -1.82
N PRO A 91 -0.75 8.61 -1.57
CA PRO A 91 -0.56 9.88 -0.87
C PRO A 91 0.01 9.73 0.54
N LEU A 92 -0.20 8.59 1.21
CA LEU A 92 0.34 8.35 2.54
C LEU A 92 1.87 8.23 2.55
N LEU A 93 2.47 7.92 1.39
CA LEU A 93 3.94 7.89 1.24
C LEU A 93 4.59 9.27 1.45
N ARG A 94 3.81 10.34 1.36
CA ARG A 94 4.27 11.73 1.51
C ARG A 94 3.98 12.33 2.88
N LEU A 95 3.34 11.58 3.79
CA LEU A 95 3.03 12.09 5.12
C LEU A 95 4.27 12.08 6.01
N ASP A 96 4.37 13.06 6.90
CA ASP A 96 5.47 13.15 7.88
C ASP A 96 5.43 12.00 8.91
N ASP A 97 4.25 11.46 9.21
CA ASP A 97 4.08 10.31 10.11
C ASP A 97 4.74 9.06 9.54
N ALA A 98 5.95 8.77 10.02
CA ALA A 98 6.75 7.63 9.59
C ALA A 98 6.07 6.28 9.85
N ASN A 99 5.27 6.15 10.92
CA ASN A 99 4.59 4.89 11.21
C ASN A 99 3.49 4.64 10.18
N LEU A 100 2.67 5.65 9.91
CA LEU A 100 1.59 5.54 8.95
C LEU A 100 2.12 5.34 7.52
N ARG A 101 3.22 6.03 7.18
CA ARG A 101 3.93 5.83 5.91
C ARG A 101 4.44 4.40 5.74
N ASN A 102 5.07 3.83 6.78
CA ASN A 102 5.57 2.46 6.73
C ASN A 102 4.42 1.43 6.65
N GLU A 103 3.34 1.62 7.42
CA GLU A 103 2.16 0.73 7.31
C GLU A 103 1.52 0.78 5.91
N ALA A 104 1.53 1.94 5.24
CA ALA A 104 1.09 2.05 3.85
C ALA A 104 2.03 1.30 2.89
N ILE A 105 3.35 1.37 3.09
CA ILE A 105 4.32 0.60 2.30
C ILE A 105 4.08 -0.90 2.48
N ASP A 106 3.92 -1.37 3.72
CA ASP A 106 3.65 -2.78 4.03
C ASP A 106 2.36 -3.25 3.34
N ALA A 107 1.29 -2.45 3.40
CA ALA A 107 0.04 -2.76 2.73
C ALA A 107 0.19 -2.84 1.20
N LEU A 108 0.98 -1.94 0.59
CA LEU A 108 1.26 -1.97 -0.85
C LEU A 108 2.07 -3.20 -1.27
N GLN A 109 2.98 -3.68 -0.42
CA GLN A 109 3.74 -4.91 -0.68
C GLN A 109 2.84 -6.16 -0.79
N ASP A 110 1.72 -6.18 -0.08
CA ASP A 110 0.73 -7.26 -0.12
C ASP A 110 -0.18 -7.25 -1.38
N MET A 111 0.06 -6.30 -2.30
CA MET A 111 -0.72 -6.07 -3.52
C MET A 111 0.17 -5.82 -4.76
N PRO A 112 1.12 -6.73 -5.08
CA PRO A 112 2.13 -6.48 -6.11
C PRO A 112 1.54 -6.22 -7.50
N GLU A 113 0.51 -6.96 -7.90
CA GLU A 113 -0.13 -6.83 -9.22
C GLU A 113 -0.89 -5.50 -9.32
N GLU A 114 -1.56 -5.07 -8.25
CA GLU A 114 -2.30 -3.81 -8.23
C GLU A 114 -1.37 -2.60 -8.15
N VAL A 115 -0.17 -2.75 -7.59
CA VAL A 115 0.87 -1.71 -7.55
C VAL A 115 1.52 -1.51 -8.91
N GLY A 116 1.69 -2.57 -9.70
CA GLY A 116 2.41 -2.54 -10.98
C GLY A 116 2.05 -1.35 -11.90
N PRO A 117 0.76 -1.06 -12.15
CA PRO A 117 0.34 0.10 -12.97
C PRO A 117 0.80 1.47 -12.47
N PHE A 118 1.17 1.60 -11.19
CA PHE A 118 1.57 2.86 -10.57
C PHE A 118 3.09 3.03 -10.46
N VAL A 119 3.86 1.96 -10.63
CA VAL A 119 5.31 1.98 -10.39
C VAL A 119 6.02 3.01 -11.26
N GLU A 120 5.72 3.08 -12.55
CA GLU A 120 6.38 4.05 -13.44
C GLU A 120 6.06 5.50 -13.06
N THR A 121 4.87 5.77 -12.52
CA THR A 121 4.51 7.09 -12.00
C THR A 121 5.32 7.43 -10.76
N LEU A 122 5.47 6.47 -9.83
CA LEU A 122 6.25 6.65 -8.61
C LEU A 122 7.74 6.83 -8.88
N LEU A 123 8.29 6.07 -9.83
CA LEU A 123 9.68 6.20 -10.27
C LEU A 123 9.93 7.44 -11.13
N GLY A 124 8.89 8.05 -11.69
CA GLY A 124 8.95 9.29 -12.44
C GLY A 124 8.63 10.54 -11.62
N ASP A 125 8.45 10.40 -10.31
CA ASP A 125 8.02 11.50 -9.45
C ASP A 125 9.09 12.62 -9.39
N HIS A 126 8.65 13.88 -9.39
CA HIS A 126 9.54 15.05 -9.28
C HIS A 126 10.41 15.04 -8.01
N ASP A 127 9.90 14.45 -6.94
CA ASP A 127 10.53 14.40 -5.63
C ASP A 127 11.42 13.15 -5.52
N SER A 128 12.73 13.36 -5.31
CA SER A 128 13.69 12.26 -5.20
C SER A 128 13.43 11.35 -4.01
N ASP A 129 12.86 11.87 -2.92
CA ASP A 129 12.58 11.06 -1.73
C ASP A 129 11.44 10.07 -2.01
N VAL A 130 10.44 10.49 -2.81
CA VAL A 130 9.39 9.57 -3.28
C VAL A 130 9.92 8.54 -4.25
N ARG A 131 10.84 8.90 -5.14
CA ARG A 131 11.50 7.91 -6.01
C ARG A 131 12.32 6.90 -5.22
N ILE A 132 13.03 7.32 -4.17
CA ILE A 132 13.75 6.43 -3.25
C ILE A 132 12.77 5.49 -2.52
N LEU A 133 11.65 6.02 -2.01
CA LEU A 133 10.61 5.20 -1.38
C LEU A 133 10.00 4.18 -2.35
N ALA A 134 9.79 4.56 -3.60
CA ALA A 134 9.30 3.67 -4.65
C ALA A 134 10.28 2.52 -4.91
N ILE A 135 11.59 2.81 -4.94
CA ILE A 135 12.64 1.79 -5.06
C ILE A 135 12.65 0.86 -3.83
N GLN A 136 12.49 1.41 -2.63
CA GLN A 136 12.38 0.60 -1.41
C GLN A 136 11.17 -0.33 -1.46
N LEU A 137 10.00 0.15 -1.90
CA LEU A 137 8.83 -0.68 -2.14
C LEU A 137 9.17 -1.81 -3.12
N LEU A 138 9.84 -1.51 -4.25
CA LEU A 138 10.23 -2.50 -5.25
C LEU A 138 11.23 -3.55 -4.74
N SER A 139 12.03 -3.25 -3.72
CA SER A 139 12.99 -4.20 -3.15
C SER A 139 12.32 -5.43 -2.50
N THR A 140 11.09 -5.23 -2.02
CA THR A 140 10.27 -6.23 -1.33
C THR A 140 8.99 -6.57 -2.09
N LEU A 141 8.65 -5.81 -3.13
CA LEU A 141 7.51 -6.10 -4.00
C LEU A 141 7.80 -7.37 -4.79
N ALA A 142 7.04 -8.43 -4.53
CA ALA A 142 7.15 -9.69 -5.24
C ALA A 142 6.53 -9.62 -6.66
N HIS A 143 6.95 -8.62 -7.45
CA HIS A 143 6.47 -8.38 -8.81
C HIS A 143 7.56 -8.74 -9.84
N PRO A 144 7.26 -9.52 -10.89
CA PRO A 144 8.25 -10.03 -11.84
C PRO A 144 9.00 -8.92 -12.61
N ASP A 145 8.36 -7.76 -12.82
CA ASP A 145 8.98 -6.61 -13.50
C ASP A 145 9.88 -5.74 -12.59
N ALA A 146 9.98 -6.02 -11.28
CA ALA A 146 10.78 -5.19 -10.37
C ALA A 146 12.23 -4.98 -10.86
N PRO A 147 12.97 -6.02 -11.30
CA PRO A 147 14.32 -5.83 -11.85
C PRO A 147 14.35 -4.94 -13.10
N ARG A 148 13.34 -5.06 -13.98
CA ARG A 148 13.24 -4.25 -15.20
C ARG A 148 13.06 -2.77 -14.87
N TRP A 149 12.18 -2.44 -13.93
CA TRP A 149 11.96 -1.07 -13.49
C TRP A 149 13.20 -0.47 -12.83
N LEU A 150 13.87 -1.21 -11.95
CA LEU A 150 15.11 -0.77 -11.30
C LEU A 150 16.24 -0.51 -12.30
N VAL A 151 16.37 -1.35 -13.34
CA VAL A 151 17.30 -1.09 -14.46
C VAL A 151 16.97 0.24 -15.16
N GLY A 152 15.69 0.52 -15.40
CA GLY A 152 15.24 1.80 -15.96
C GLY A 152 15.69 3.00 -15.13
N VAL A 153 15.58 2.92 -13.81
CA VAL A 153 16.06 3.97 -12.88
C VAL A 153 17.57 4.17 -13.02
N VAL A 154 18.35 3.09 -13.00
CA VAL A 154 19.81 3.14 -13.13
C VAL A 154 20.26 3.74 -14.46
N ASP A 155 19.51 3.51 -15.55
CA ASP A 155 19.83 4.06 -16.86
C ASP A 155 19.43 5.53 -17.03
N THR A 156 18.37 6.00 -16.35
CA THR A 156 17.73 7.28 -16.70
C THR A 156 17.70 8.32 -15.58
N ASP A 157 17.64 7.94 -14.31
CA ASP A 157 17.52 8.91 -13.21
C ASP A 157 18.80 9.75 -13.09
N SER A 158 18.64 11.05 -12.84
CA SER A 158 19.76 11.99 -12.72
C SER A 158 20.24 12.17 -11.28
N HIS A 159 19.46 11.73 -10.29
CA HIS A 159 19.76 11.92 -8.88
C HIS A 159 20.58 10.76 -8.34
N VAL A 160 21.81 11.02 -7.93
CA VAL A 160 22.78 10.00 -7.54
C VAL A 160 22.27 9.06 -6.44
N ASN A 161 21.56 9.59 -5.43
CA ASN A 161 21.02 8.76 -4.34
C ASN A 161 19.88 7.83 -4.80
N VAL A 162 19.11 8.24 -5.81
CA VAL A 162 18.04 7.41 -6.39
C VAL A 162 18.69 6.24 -7.14
N CYS A 163 19.70 6.51 -7.96
CA CYS A 163 20.46 5.47 -8.65
C CYS A 163 21.21 4.54 -7.69
N ALA A 164 21.74 5.06 -6.58
CA ALA A 164 22.40 4.26 -5.55
C ALA A 164 21.39 3.30 -4.88
N ALA A 165 20.22 3.79 -4.48
CA ALA A 165 19.16 2.95 -3.93
C ALA A 165 18.72 1.85 -4.92
N ALA A 166 18.58 2.18 -6.21
CA ALA A 166 18.23 1.20 -7.24
C ALA A 166 19.35 0.17 -7.45
N THR A 167 20.61 0.59 -7.34
CA THR A 167 21.78 -0.28 -7.41
C THR A 167 21.80 -1.30 -6.27
N ASP A 168 21.52 -0.85 -5.04
CA ASP A 168 21.43 -1.73 -3.87
C ASP A 168 20.31 -2.75 -4.04
N CYS A 169 19.15 -2.34 -4.55
CA CYS A 169 18.05 -3.26 -4.83
C CYS A 169 18.41 -4.28 -5.91
N LEU A 170 19.05 -3.84 -7.01
CA LEU A 170 19.51 -4.74 -8.07
C LEU A 170 20.59 -5.74 -7.60
N ALA A 171 21.33 -5.44 -6.54
CA ALA A 171 22.25 -6.40 -5.94
C ALA A 171 21.52 -7.62 -5.35
N GLU A 172 20.28 -7.43 -4.87
CA GLU A 172 19.46 -8.49 -4.26
C GLU A 172 18.53 -9.17 -5.25
N VAL A 173 17.85 -8.39 -6.11
CA VAL A 173 16.79 -8.90 -7.01
C VAL A 173 17.19 -8.92 -8.49
N GLY A 174 18.32 -8.31 -8.83
CA GLY A 174 18.79 -8.18 -10.21
C GLY A 174 19.39 -9.47 -10.77
N GLY A 175 19.36 -9.58 -12.10
CA GLY A 175 20.03 -10.63 -12.86
C GLY A 175 21.18 -10.10 -13.72
N PRO A 176 21.85 -10.96 -14.51
CA PRO A 176 22.96 -10.58 -15.39
C PRO A 176 22.68 -9.38 -16.31
N GLU A 177 21.41 -9.18 -16.68
CA GLU A 177 20.98 -8.06 -17.54
C GLU A 177 21.17 -6.69 -16.89
N ALA A 178 21.27 -6.61 -15.56
CA ALA A 178 21.55 -5.36 -14.85
C ALA A 178 23.04 -4.95 -14.92
N ILE A 179 23.96 -5.86 -15.25
CA ILE A 179 25.40 -5.58 -15.25
C ILE A 179 25.77 -4.49 -16.26
N GLY A 180 25.20 -4.53 -17.46
CA GLY A 180 25.42 -3.50 -18.50
C GLY A 180 24.99 -2.10 -18.04
N PRO A 181 23.73 -1.91 -17.62
CA PRO A 181 23.23 -0.68 -17.00
C PRO A 181 24.08 -0.19 -15.83
N LEU A 182 24.43 -1.06 -14.87
CA LEU A 182 25.25 -0.70 -13.71
C LEU A 182 26.63 -0.16 -14.12
N ARG A 183 27.28 -0.78 -15.11
CA ARG A 183 28.55 -0.26 -15.65
C ARG A 183 28.40 1.09 -16.33
N ARG A 184 27.26 1.37 -16.98
CA ARG A 184 26.97 2.70 -17.54
C ARG A 184 26.76 3.71 -16.42
N LEU A 185 26.07 3.36 -15.35
CA LEU A 185 25.86 4.22 -14.19
C LEU A 185 27.18 4.69 -13.58
N ALA A 186 28.12 3.76 -13.34
CA ALA A 186 29.44 4.12 -12.82
C ALA A 186 30.20 5.13 -13.70
N ARG A 187 29.96 5.13 -15.02
CA ARG A 187 30.53 6.13 -15.94
C ARG A 187 29.79 7.46 -15.89
N ARG A 188 28.45 7.43 -15.76
CA ARG A 188 27.62 8.65 -15.64
C ARG A 188 27.98 9.45 -14.39
N PHE A 189 28.30 8.77 -13.30
CA PHE A 189 28.69 9.35 -12.02
C PHE A 189 30.16 9.08 -11.67
N ALA A 190 31.07 9.25 -12.64
CA ALA A 190 32.49 8.91 -12.48
C ALA A 190 33.19 9.69 -11.34
N GLU A 191 32.75 10.91 -11.05
CA GLU A 191 33.28 11.74 -9.96
C GLU A 191 32.79 11.28 -8.57
N GLU A 192 31.66 10.57 -8.52
CA GLU A 192 31.06 10.07 -7.30
C GLU A 192 31.65 8.71 -6.95
N ARG A 193 32.83 8.73 -6.31
CA ARG A 193 33.62 7.52 -6.01
C ARG A 193 32.83 6.39 -5.36
N PHE A 194 31.82 6.71 -4.55
CA PHE A 194 30.98 5.70 -3.90
C PHE A 194 30.09 4.94 -4.89
N VAL A 195 29.69 5.55 -6.01
CA VAL A 195 28.83 4.91 -7.02
C VAL A 195 29.58 3.79 -7.71
N ALA A 196 30.85 4.01 -8.07
CA ALA A 196 31.69 2.96 -8.65
C ALA A 196 31.84 1.76 -7.68
N PHE A 197 32.04 2.03 -6.39
CA PHE A 197 32.11 0.99 -5.36
C PHE A 197 30.79 0.21 -5.23
N ALA A 198 29.64 0.90 -5.13
CA ALA A 198 28.33 0.28 -5.01
C ALA A 198 28.01 -0.60 -6.24
N VAL A 199 28.28 -0.08 -7.45
CA VAL A 199 28.13 -0.82 -8.70
C VAL A 199 28.98 -2.10 -8.72
N ASP A 200 30.24 -2.01 -8.32
CA ASP A 200 31.12 -3.18 -8.29
C ASP A 200 30.63 -4.24 -7.30
N MET A 201 30.13 -3.82 -6.13
CA MET A 201 29.53 -4.72 -5.14
C MET A 201 28.26 -5.40 -5.67
N ALA A 202 27.37 -4.63 -6.29
CA ALA A 202 26.14 -5.17 -6.90
C ALA A 202 26.44 -6.18 -8.01
N ILE A 203 27.40 -5.88 -8.89
CA ILE A 203 27.81 -6.80 -9.97
C ILE A 203 28.37 -8.09 -9.39
N ARG A 204 29.24 -8.04 -8.38
CA ARG A 204 29.79 -9.25 -7.74
C ARG A 204 28.68 -10.13 -7.16
N ARG A 205 27.71 -9.51 -6.49
CA ARG A 205 26.57 -10.23 -5.90
C ARG A 205 25.70 -10.90 -6.97
N ILE A 206 25.41 -10.20 -8.06
CA ILE A 206 24.70 -10.76 -9.24
C ILE A 206 25.48 -11.92 -9.86
N GLU A 207 26.81 -11.83 -9.93
CA GLU A 207 27.68 -12.90 -10.45
C GLU A 207 27.86 -14.07 -9.46
N GLY A 208 27.34 -13.97 -8.23
CA GLY A 208 27.50 -14.98 -7.18
C GLY A 208 28.91 -15.05 -6.59
N ARG A 209 29.63 -13.92 -6.52
CA ARG A 209 31.02 -13.80 -6.07
C ARG A 209 31.19 -13.02 -4.77
#